data_AF-A0A6B3EYI2-F1
#
_entry.id   AF-A0A6B3EYI2-F1
#
_cell.length_a   1.000
_cell.length_b   1.000
_cell.length_c   1.000
_cell.angle_alpha   90.00
_cell.angle_beta   90.00
_cell.angle_gamma   90.00
#
_symmetry.space_group_name_H-M   'P 1'
#
loop_
_entity.id
_entity.type
_entity.pdbx_description
1 polymer ?
#
loop_
_entity_poly.entity_id
_entity_poly.type
_entity_poly.pdbx_seq_one_letter_code
_entity_poly.pdbx_strand_id
1 'polypeptide(L)'
;LHGDDTNQRAAPRSSASVRAAELPEGVRCAGAGCAGKDPEAMGCSGELARTTDRAAVGTRIVEVRYSEACGAAWARITQAGPGDTVTARAGGRTQRVT
;
A
#
# COMPACT_ATOMS: atom_id res chain seq x y z
N LEU A 1 5.53 40.21 -39.71
CA LEU A 1 4.52 40.12 -38.63
C LEU A 1 4.62 38.70 -38.08
N HIS A 2 5.61 38.51 -37.20
CA HIS A 2 5.46 38.07 -35.80
C HIS A 2 5.10 36.58 -35.70
N GLY A 3 6.12 35.77 -35.39
CA GLY A 3 5.92 34.45 -34.81
C GLY A 3 5.54 34.56 -33.34
N ASP A 4 4.93 33.52 -32.80
CA ASP A 4 4.83 33.32 -31.35
C ASP A 4 4.72 31.84 -31.04
N ASP A 5 5.78 31.35 -30.38
CA ASP A 5 5.87 30.11 -29.64
C ASP A 5 4.74 29.98 -28.62
N THR A 6 4.09 28.82 -28.55
CA THR A 6 3.68 28.30 -27.23
C THR A 6 3.79 26.77 -27.23
N ASN A 7 5.00 26.35 -26.91
CA ASN A 7 5.33 25.14 -26.17
C ASN A 7 4.39 24.98 -24.96
N GLN A 8 3.21 24.39 -25.17
CA GLN A 8 2.37 23.89 -24.09
C GLN A 8 2.94 22.54 -23.66
N ARG A 9 4.07 22.62 -22.94
CA ARG A 9 4.59 21.54 -22.12
C ARG A 9 3.44 21.06 -21.27
N ALA A 10 2.90 19.89 -21.61
CA ALA A 10 1.91 19.22 -20.78
C ALA A 10 2.49 19.12 -19.38
N ALA A 11 1.98 19.95 -18.46
CA ALA A 11 2.26 19.82 -17.05
C ALA A 11 2.03 18.35 -16.68
N PRO A 12 2.86 17.75 -15.81
CA PRO A 12 2.59 16.40 -15.35
C PRO A 12 1.20 16.44 -14.73
N ARG A 13 0.21 15.83 -15.40
CA ARG A 13 -1.11 15.63 -14.85
C ARG A 13 -0.86 14.82 -13.60
N SER A 14 -0.86 15.49 -12.45
CA SER A 14 -0.58 14.90 -11.15
C SER A 14 -1.29 13.57 -11.10
N SER A 15 -0.55 12.48 -10.90
CA SER A 15 -1.08 11.13 -10.71
C SER A 15 -2.07 11.02 -9.53
N ALA A 16 -2.36 12.14 -8.86
CA ALA A 16 -3.45 12.38 -7.95
C ALA A 16 -4.83 12.41 -8.64
N SER A 17 -4.95 12.87 -9.89
CA SER A 17 -6.24 12.93 -10.60
C SER A 17 -6.75 11.55 -11.04
N VAL A 18 -5.88 10.52 -11.06
CA VAL A 18 -6.27 9.11 -11.26
C VAL A 18 -6.61 8.43 -9.93
N ARG A 19 -6.25 9.03 -8.78
CA ARG A 19 -6.52 8.47 -7.43
C ARG A 19 -7.97 8.62 -6.97
N ALA A 20 -8.79 9.38 -7.70
CA ALA A 20 -10.21 9.55 -7.46
C ALA A 20 -11.05 8.74 -8.45
N ALA A 21 -10.53 7.63 -8.99
CA ALA A 21 -11.44 6.52 -9.26
C ALA A 21 -12.12 6.22 -7.91
N GLU A 22 -13.43 6.41 -7.83
CA GLU A 22 -14.21 6.36 -6.59
C GLU A 22 -13.77 5.17 -5.75
N LEU A 23 -13.15 5.46 -4.60
CA LEU A 23 -12.73 4.41 -3.69
C LEU A 23 -14.00 3.65 -3.26
N PRO A 24 -13.94 2.31 -3.17
CA PRO A 24 -15.04 1.54 -2.62
C PRO A 24 -15.45 2.09 -1.25
N GLU A 25 -16.71 1.94 -0.89
CA GLU A 25 -17.23 2.46 0.39
C GLU A 25 -16.36 1.99 1.57
N GLY A 26 -16.02 2.93 2.45
CA GLY A 26 -15.18 2.66 3.62
C GLY A 26 -13.67 2.61 3.35
N VAL A 27 -13.23 2.57 2.08
CA VAL A 27 -11.81 2.61 1.72
C VAL A 27 -11.28 4.04 1.79
N ARG A 28 -10.16 4.22 2.50
CA ARG A 28 -9.59 5.56 2.79
C ARG A 28 -8.21 5.81 2.19
N CYS A 29 -7.67 4.82 1.46
CA CYS A 29 -6.38 4.95 0.76
C CYS A 29 -6.34 4.07 -0.49
N ALA A 30 -5.44 4.38 -1.42
CA ALA A 30 -5.15 3.53 -2.58
C ALA A 30 -3.66 3.47 -2.93
N GLY A 31 -3.22 2.27 -3.31
CA GLY A 31 -1.86 1.96 -3.76
C GLY A 31 -0.81 2.43 -2.77
N ALA A 32 0.20 3.15 -3.27
CA ALA A 32 1.28 3.70 -2.45
C ALA A 32 0.80 4.62 -1.31
N GLY A 33 -0.39 5.22 -1.41
CA GLY A 33 -0.98 6.05 -0.36
C GLY A 33 -1.39 5.26 0.90
N CYS A 34 -1.43 3.93 0.82
CA CYS A 34 -1.71 3.04 1.93
C CYS A 34 -0.47 2.63 2.75
N ALA A 35 0.74 2.90 2.25
CA ALA A 35 1.97 2.45 2.90
C ALA A 35 2.11 3.01 4.32
N GLY A 36 2.41 2.14 5.28
CA GLY A 36 2.58 2.51 6.69
C GLY A 36 1.28 2.83 7.45
N LYS A 37 0.12 2.70 6.80
CA LYS A 37 -1.19 2.86 7.45
C LYS A 37 -1.74 1.50 7.87
N ASP A 38 -2.61 1.51 8.88
CA ASP A 38 -3.33 0.34 9.37
C ASP A 38 -4.40 -0.11 8.34
N PRO A 39 -4.40 -1.37 7.87
CA PRO A 39 -5.31 -1.82 6.84
C PRO A 39 -6.77 -1.81 7.29
N GLU A 40 -7.06 -2.18 8.54
CA GLU A 40 -8.41 -2.15 9.11
C GLU A 40 -8.97 -0.72 9.15
N ALA A 41 -8.19 0.24 9.65
CA ALA A 41 -8.57 1.66 9.71
C ALA A 41 -8.78 2.26 8.31
N MET A 42 -8.11 1.72 7.30
CA MET A 42 -8.24 2.13 5.90
C MET A 42 -9.36 1.39 5.14
N GLY A 43 -10.05 0.43 5.77
CA GLY A 43 -11.11 -0.35 5.12
C GLY A 43 -10.59 -1.43 4.15
N CYS A 44 -9.33 -1.85 4.30
CA CYS A 44 -8.61 -2.71 3.37
C CYS A 44 -8.36 -4.12 3.90
N SER A 45 -9.01 -4.52 5.00
CA SER A 45 -8.80 -5.81 5.67
C SER A 45 -10.07 -6.68 5.67
N GLY A 46 -10.08 -7.75 6.46
CA GLY A 46 -11.19 -8.71 6.52
C GLY A 46 -11.34 -9.47 5.21
N GLU A 47 -12.58 -9.60 4.73
CA GLU A 47 -12.92 -10.29 3.47
C GLU A 47 -12.40 -9.56 2.22
N LEU A 48 -12.07 -8.28 2.33
CA LEU A 48 -11.50 -7.49 1.23
C LEU A 48 -9.99 -7.73 1.02
N ALA A 49 -9.36 -8.53 1.88
CA ALA A 49 -7.96 -8.89 1.77
C ALA A 49 -7.77 -10.40 1.85
N ARG A 50 -6.95 -10.95 0.97
CA ARG A 50 -6.58 -12.37 0.99
C ARG A 50 -5.10 -12.55 1.30
N THR A 51 -4.75 -13.60 2.03
CA THR A 51 -3.35 -13.99 2.23
C THR A 51 -2.76 -14.44 0.90
N THR A 52 -1.72 -13.76 0.44
CA THR A 52 -0.99 -14.09 -0.79
C THR A 52 0.26 -14.89 -0.51
N ASP A 53 0.85 -14.70 0.67
CA ASP A 53 2.07 -15.40 1.07
C ASP A 53 2.09 -15.59 2.59
N ARG A 54 2.77 -16.65 3.05
CA ARG A 54 2.89 -16.98 4.46
C ARG A 54 4.22 -17.69 4.72
N ALA A 55 4.95 -17.20 5.71
CA ALA A 55 6.23 -17.75 6.15
C ALA A 55 6.25 -17.94 7.67
N ALA A 56 6.98 -18.95 8.13
CA ALA A 56 7.27 -19.16 9.54
C ALA A 56 8.75 -18.90 9.82
N VAL A 57 9.05 -18.18 10.90
CA VAL A 57 10.40 -17.91 11.40
C VAL A 57 10.45 -18.34 12.86
N GLY A 58 10.95 -19.57 13.09
CA GLY A 58 10.80 -20.24 14.37
C GLY A 58 9.31 -20.41 14.71
N THR A 59 8.89 -19.86 15.85
CA THR A 59 7.47 -19.85 16.28
C THR A 59 6.68 -18.65 15.77
N ARG A 60 7.30 -17.68 15.07
CA ARG A 60 6.59 -16.51 14.54
C ARG A 60 6.04 -16.83 13.17
N ILE A 61 4.84 -16.33 12.87
CA ILE A 61 4.22 -16.47 11.55
C ILE A 61 4.08 -15.10 10.93
N VAL A 62 4.55 -14.93 9.70
CA VAL A 62 4.37 -13.74 8.88
C VAL A 62 3.40 -14.06 7.76
N GLU A 63 2.36 -13.26 7.60
CA GLU A 63 1.38 -13.37 6.52
C GLU A 63 1.36 -12.07 5.73
N VAL A 64 1.50 -12.17 4.40
CA VAL A 64 1.28 -11.04 3.50
C VAL A 64 -0.14 -11.14 2.98
N ARG A 65 -0.93 -10.08 3.19
CA ARG A 65 -2.30 -9.97 2.70
C ARG A 65 -2.40 -8.85 1.69
N TYR A 66 -3.04 -9.12 0.56
CA TYR A 66 -3.30 -8.17 -0.49
C TYR A 66 -4.79 -7.85 -0.56
N SER A 67 -5.12 -6.56 -0.64
CA SER A 67 -6.47 -6.08 -0.89
C SER A 67 -6.56 -5.48 -2.29
N GLU A 68 -7.42 -6.06 -3.12
CA GLU A 68 -7.71 -5.54 -4.46
C GLU A 68 -8.39 -4.18 -4.40
N ALA A 69 -9.31 -3.99 -3.44
CA ALA A 69 -10.01 -2.72 -3.21
C ALA A 69 -9.06 -1.55 -2.96
N CYS A 70 -7.93 -1.81 -2.30
CA CYS A 70 -6.94 -0.78 -1.96
C CYS A 70 -5.70 -0.81 -2.86
N GLY A 71 -5.54 -1.81 -3.72
CA GLY A 71 -4.34 -1.99 -4.56
C GLY A 71 -3.05 -2.01 -3.74
N ALA A 72 -3.10 -2.56 -2.52
CA ALA A 72 -2.02 -2.50 -1.54
C ALA A 72 -1.91 -3.80 -0.76
N ALA A 73 -0.71 -4.05 -0.23
CA ALA A 73 -0.40 -5.23 0.57
C ALA A 73 0.10 -4.83 1.95
N TRP A 74 -0.25 -5.63 2.95
CA TRP A 74 0.19 -5.50 4.34
C TRP A 74 0.74 -6.81 4.85
N ALA A 75 1.75 -6.72 5.72
CA ALA A 75 2.26 -7.87 6.44
C ALA A 75 1.69 -7.89 7.86
N ARG A 76 1.20 -9.05 8.29
CA ARG A 76 0.79 -9.36 9.66
C ARG A 76 1.82 -10.31 10.26
N ILE A 77 2.21 -10.08 11.51
CA ILE A 77 2.96 -11.06 12.29
C ILE A 77 2.11 -11.55 13.45
N THR A 78 2.10 -12.85 13.68
CA THR A 78 1.51 -13.48 14.87
C THR A 78 2.59 -14.21 15.66
N GLN A 79 2.32 -14.40 16.95
CA GLN A 79 3.27 -15.00 17.91
C GLN A 79 4.59 -14.22 18.07
N ALA A 80 4.60 -12.93 17.68
CA ALA A 80 5.69 -12.02 18.01
C ALA A 80 5.69 -11.67 19.50
N GLY A 81 6.88 -11.58 20.08
CA GLY A 81 7.10 -11.10 21.45
C GLY A 81 7.63 -9.66 21.50
N PRO A 82 7.60 -9.01 22.68
CA PRO A 82 8.23 -7.70 22.86
C PRO A 82 9.71 -7.73 22.43
N GLY A 83 10.11 -6.75 21.62
CA GLY A 83 11.46 -6.65 21.07
C GLY A 83 11.67 -7.37 19.72
N ASP A 84 10.69 -8.13 19.23
CA ASP A 84 10.74 -8.66 17.87
C ASP A 84 10.68 -7.50 16.85
N THR A 85 11.60 -7.49 15.88
CA THR A 85 11.61 -6.51 14.80
C THR A 85 11.26 -7.18 13.48
N VAL A 86 10.39 -6.56 12.71
CA VAL A 86 9.97 -7.03 11.40
C VAL A 86 10.51 -6.07 10.35
N THR A 87 11.19 -6.61 9.34
CA THR A 87 11.59 -5.85 8.15
C THR A 87 11.01 -6.51 6.91
N ALA A 88 10.08 -5.83 6.24
CA ALA A 88 9.52 -6.27 4.98
C ALA A 88 10.21 -5.56 3.81
N ARG A 89 10.57 -6.31 2.76
CA ARG A 89 11.15 -5.78 1.52
C ARG A 89 10.31 -6.20 0.33
N ALA A 90 9.88 -5.25 -0.49
CA ALA A 90 9.07 -5.51 -1.69
C ALA A 90 9.38 -4.47 -2.77
N GLY A 91 9.72 -4.91 -3.98
CA GLY A 91 9.94 -4.02 -5.14
C GLY A 91 10.92 -2.87 -4.85
N GLY A 92 12.03 -3.14 -4.17
CA GLY A 92 13.04 -2.13 -3.78
C GLY A 92 12.66 -1.26 -2.56
N ARG A 93 11.45 -1.41 -2.02
CA ARG A 93 11.01 -0.70 -0.80
C ARG A 93 11.32 -1.54 0.42
N THR A 94 11.76 -0.89 1.50
CA THR A 94 11.91 -1.53 2.82
C THR A 94 10.99 -0.83 3.81
N GLN A 95 10.28 -1.61 4.62
CA GLN A 95 9.46 -1.14 5.74
C GLN A 95 9.89 -1.91 6.99
N ARG A 96 10.02 -1.20 8.11
CA ARG A 96 10.41 -1.79 9.39
C ARG A 96 9.38 -1.42 10.45
N VAL A 97 8.98 -2.41 11.24
CA VAL A 97 8.11 -2.27 12.39
C VAL A 97 8.77 -2.96 13.58
N THR A 98 8.66 -2.35 14.76
CA THR A 98 9.21 -2.78 16.05
C THR A 98 8.11 -2.83 17.07
#